data_AF-A0AAW9CV16-F1
#
_entry.id   AF-A0AAW9CV16-F1
#
_cell.length_a   1.000
_cell.length_b   1.000
_cell.length_c   1.000
_cell.angle_alpha   90.00
_cell.angle_beta   90.00
_cell.angle_gamma   90.00
#
_symmetry.space_group_name_H-M   'P 1'
#
loop_
_entity.id
_entity.type
_entity.pdbx_description
1 polymer ?
#
loop_
_entity_poly.entity_id
_entity_poly.type
_entity_poly.pdbx_seq_one_letter_code
_entity_poly.pdbx_strand_id
1 'polypeptide(L)'
;MRARLARLAAGGWLAGAAAIAAVVGTPLVALACAALGADLSHWRHLAEFVLPQAAANTLALLAGVGAIVTCVGTGAAWLVTAYDFPGRRTLAWALLLPLAVPSYIVAFAYLDLLHPIGPVQSALRWAFGFDGPREFRLPDLRSLPGAIAVLGFVLYPYVYLCTRAMFVTQSASLVEAARTLGAGRIGTFFRVVLPLARPAIAVGASLALLETLNDVGASEFLGVQTLTVSVYTTWVTRSDLASAAQIALAMLAIVIGALALERYGRRRERYAHGRRMRSIEPRRLRGAAAAGAAALGWLPVVVGFGAPPRISSTKP
;
A
#
# COMPACT_ATOMS: atom_id res chain seq x y z
N MET A 1 36.65 38.15 8.82
CA MET A 1 35.46 38.58 8.04
C MET A 1 34.62 37.41 7.50
N ARG A 2 35.19 36.45 6.76
CA ARG A 2 34.45 35.29 6.19
C ARG A 2 33.71 34.41 7.21
N ALA A 3 34.28 34.17 8.39
CA ALA A 3 33.62 33.38 9.46
C ALA A 3 32.39 34.08 10.08
N ARG A 4 32.34 35.42 10.07
CA ARG A 4 31.21 36.20 10.61
C ARG A 4 30.03 36.20 9.62
N LEU A 5 30.33 36.27 8.32
CA LEU A 5 29.34 36.15 7.24
C LEU A 5 28.74 34.72 7.16
N ALA A 6 29.54 33.68 7.38
CA ALA A 6 29.05 32.29 7.44
C ALA A 6 28.09 32.04 8.63
N ARG A 7 28.35 32.65 9.80
CA ARG A 7 27.46 32.56 10.98
C ARG A 7 26.14 33.32 10.78
N LEU A 8 26.17 34.48 10.11
CA LEU A 8 24.96 35.25 9.77
C LEU A 8 24.11 34.53 8.71
N ALA A 9 24.75 33.94 7.69
CA ALA A 9 24.06 33.09 6.72
C ALA A 9 23.42 31.87 7.41
N ALA A 10 24.15 31.19 8.29
CA ALA A 10 23.60 30.07 9.08
C ALA A 10 22.41 30.51 9.97
N GLY A 11 22.46 31.71 10.56
CA GLY A 11 21.36 32.28 11.33
C GLY A 11 20.11 32.57 10.48
N GLY A 12 20.29 33.06 9.24
CA GLY A 12 19.20 33.25 8.28
C GLY A 12 18.54 31.93 7.83
N TRP A 13 19.34 30.90 7.58
CA TRP A 13 18.82 29.55 7.27
C TRP A 13 18.09 28.92 8.45
N LEU A 14 18.58 29.09 9.68
CA LEU A 14 17.91 28.62 10.89
C LEU A 14 16.59 29.37 11.15
N ALA A 15 16.58 30.70 10.97
CA ALA A 15 15.37 31.49 11.07
C ALA A 15 14.34 31.10 10.00
N GLY A 16 14.77 30.89 8.76
CA GLY A 16 13.92 30.38 7.68
C GLY A 16 13.36 28.98 7.98
N ALA A 17 14.20 28.05 8.45
CA ALA A 17 13.76 26.72 8.85
C ALA A 17 12.79 26.76 10.03
N ALA A 18 13.01 27.63 11.02
CA ALA A 18 12.11 27.82 12.15
C ALA A 18 10.77 28.42 11.72
N ALA A 19 10.76 29.39 10.80
CA ALA A 19 9.54 29.96 10.25
C ALA A 19 8.72 28.91 9.50
N ILE A 20 9.36 28.09 8.66
CA ILE A 20 8.72 26.96 7.97
C ILE A 20 8.16 25.96 8.99
N ALA A 21 8.95 25.58 10.01
CA ALA A 21 8.50 24.68 11.06
C ALA A 21 7.30 25.24 11.84
N ALA A 22 7.28 26.54 12.12
CA ALA A 22 6.15 27.20 12.78
C ALA A 22 4.90 27.14 11.90
N VAL A 23 5.01 27.48 10.61
CA VAL A 23 3.89 27.40 9.65
C VAL A 23 3.36 25.97 9.53
N VAL A 24 4.25 24.98 9.37
CA VAL A 24 3.88 23.56 9.29
C VAL A 24 3.29 23.03 10.61
N GLY A 25 3.68 23.61 11.75
CA GLY A 25 3.13 23.28 13.06
C GLY A 25 1.76 23.90 13.34
N THR A 26 1.35 24.93 12.60
CA THR A 26 0.05 25.63 12.85
C THR A 26 -1.17 24.70 12.81
N PRO A 27 -1.31 23.72 11.89
CA PRO A 27 -2.48 22.84 11.88
C PRO A 27 -2.51 21.91 13.10
N LEU A 28 -1.35 21.52 13.64
CA LEU A 28 -1.27 20.71 14.86
C LEU A 28 -1.70 21.51 16.09
N VAL A 29 -1.31 22.79 16.16
CA VAL A 29 -1.77 23.70 17.21
C VAL A 29 -3.27 23.95 17.10
N ALA A 30 -3.77 24.21 15.89
CA ALA A 30 -5.20 24.39 15.64
C ALA A 30 -6.00 23.13 16.03
N LEU A 31 -5.48 21.95 15.72
CA LEU A 31 -6.06 20.67 16.11
C LEU A 31 -6.10 20.50 17.64
N ALA A 32 -5.01 20.85 18.33
CA ALA A 32 -4.96 20.82 19.79
C ALA A 32 -5.97 21.79 20.41
N CYS A 33 -6.09 23.00 19.88
CA CYS A 33 -7.10 23.98 20.32
C CYS A 33 -8.52 23.50 20.07
N ALA A 34 -8.82 22.92 18.89
CA ALA A 34 -10.14 22.38 18.57
C ALA A 34 -10.55 21.25 19.52
N ALA A 35 -9.61 20.40 19.91
CA ALA A 35 -9.85 19.29 20.83
C ALA A 35 -10.24 19.73 22.27
N LEU A 36 -9.86 20.95 22.68
CA LEU A 36 -10.26 21.52 23.97
C LEU A 36 -11.75 21.89 24.02
N GLY A 37 -12.41 22.03 22.87
CA GLY A 37 -13.83 22.36 22.79
C GLY A 37 -14.78 21.19 23.05
N ALA A 38 -14.29 19.96 23.15
CA ALA A 38 -15.12 18.76 23.30
C ALA A 38 -15.21 18.29 24.76
N ASP A 39 -16.39 17.79 25.13
CA ASP A 39 -16.69 17.33 26.48
C ASP A 39 -15.93 16.02 26.83
N LEU A 40 -15.37 15.97 28.04
CA LEU A 40 -14.65 14.81 28.59
C LEU A 40 -15.55 13.57 28.75
N SER A 41 -16.87 13.75 28.82
CA SER A 41 -17.84 12.64 28.84
C SER A 41 -17.82 11.81 27.55
N HIS A 42 -17.62 12.45 26.40
CA HIS A 42 -17.56 11.79 25.09
C HIS A 42 -16.25 11.01 24.90
N TRP A 43 -15.17 11.45 25.54
CA TRP A 43 -13.87 10.77 25.52
C TRP A 43 -13.93 9.34 26.01
N ARG A 44 -14.69 9.08 27.08
CA ARG A 44 -14.81 7.73 27.64
C ARG A 44 -15.48 6.78 26.65
N HIS A 45 -16.57 7.23 26.03
CA HIS A 45 -17.26 6.45 24.99
C HIS A 45 -16.34 6.19 23.78
N LEU A 46 -15.60 7.21 23.33
CA LEU A 46 -14.65 7.06 22.21
C LEU A 46 -13.54 6.06 22.53
N ALA A 47 -12.97 6.14 23.73
CA ALA A 47 -11.90 5.26 24.18
C ALA A 47 -12.36 3.81 24.37
N GLU A 48 -13.59 3.59 24.82
CA GLU A 48 -14.13 2.25 25.08
C GLU A 48 -14.66 1.58 23.79
N PHE A 49 -15.34 2.32 22.91
CA PHE A 49 -16.10 1.71 21.80
C PHE A 49 -15.55 2.01 20.40
N VAL A 50 -14.84 3.12 20.18
CA VAL A 50 -14.45 3.56 18.82
C VAL A 50 -12.97 3.32 18.56
N LEU A 51 -12.09 3.82 19.42
CA LEU A 51 -10.64 3.75 19.21
C LEU A 51 -10.09 2.32 19.16
N PRO A 52 -10.47 1.38 20.04
CA PRO A 52 -9.92 0.02 20.01
C PRO A 52 -10.29 -0.71 18.72
N GLN A 53 -11.56 -0.60 18.30
CA GLN A 53 -12.04 -1.26 17.08
C GLN A 53 -11.44 -0.62 15.83
N ALA A 54 -11.39 0.72 15.76
CA ALA A 54 -10.78 1.43 14.64
C ALA A 54 -9.27 1.16 14.54
N ALA A 55 -8.56 1.09 15.67
CA ALA A 55 -7.15 0.72 15.72
C ALA A 55 -6.93 -0.72 15.25
N ALA A 56 -7.74 -1.67 15.74
CA ALA A 56 -7.66 -3.07 15.33
C ALA A 56 -7.92 -3.25 13.82
N ASN A 57 -8.96 -2.61 13.28
CA ASN A 57 -9.27 -2.61 11.86
C ASN A 57 -8.15 -2.00 11.03
N THR A 58 -7.59 -0.87 11.48
CA THR A 58 -6.47 -0.20 10.80
C THR A 58 -5.24 -1.09 10.79
N LEU A 59 -4.86 -1.68 11.92
CA LEU A 59 -3.72 -2.59 12.00
C LEU A 59 -3.91 -3.84 11.13
N ALA A 60 -5.10 -4.43 11.14
CA ALA A 60 -5.42 -5.60 10.33
C ALA A 60 -5.42 -5.27 8.83
N LEU A 61 -5.95 -4.09 8.45
CA LEU A 61 -5.91 -3.58 7.08
C LEU A 61 -4.46 -3.39 6.62
N LEU A 62 -3.64 -2.68 7.41
CA LEU A 62 -2.22 -2.44 7.10
C LEU A 62 -1.44 -3.76 7.01
N ALA A 63 -1.66 -4.70 7.92
CA ALA A 63 -0.98 -6.00 7.88
C ALA A 63 -1.38 -6.80 6.62
N GLY A 64 -2.67 -6.86 6.31
CA GLY A 64 -3.18 -7.55 5.13
C GLY A 64 -2.69 -6.93 3.82
N VAL A 65 -2.86 -5.61 3.67
CA VAL A 65 -2.38 -4.87 2.49
C VAL A 65 -0.88 -5.02 2.37
N GLY A 66 -0.14 -4.83 3.46
CA GLY A 66 1.31 -5.00 3.54
C GLY A 66 1.78 -6.36 3.04
N ALA A 67 1.09 -7.44 3.42
CA ALA A 67 1.37 -8.78 2.93
C ALA A 67 1.15 -8.90 1.41
N ILE A 68 0.01 -8.42 0.90
CA ILE A 68 -0.31 -8.49 -0.54
C ILE A 68 0.69 -7.67 -1.36
N VAL A 69 0.90 -6.39 -1.03
CA VAL A 69 1.81 -5.51 -1.79
C VAL A 69 3.23 -6.04 -1.79
N THR A 70 3.68 -6.60 -0.66
CA THR A 70 5.03 -7.18 -0.54
C THR A 70 5.17 -8.42 -1.42
N CYS A 71 4.22 -9.37 -1.32
CA CYS A 71 4.25 -10.61 -2.08
C CYS A 71 4.10 -10.36 -3.59
N VAL A 72 3.05 -9.62 -3.98
CA VAL A 72 2.73 -9.34 -5.39
C VAL A 72 3.79 -8.44 -6.01
N GLY A 73 4.15 -7.33 -5.36
CA GLY A 73 5.14 -6.39 -5.88
C GLY A 73 6.53 -7.00 -6.03
N THR A 74 7.00 -7.74 -5.02
CA THR A 74 8.31 -8.44 -5.09
C THR A 74 8.30 -9.55 -6.13
N GLY A 75 7.22 -10.35 -6.17
CA GLY A 75 7.06 -11.44 -7.13
C GLY A 75 7.03 -10.92 -8.57
N ALA A 76 6.25 -9.88 -8.84
CA ALA A 76 6.17 -9.24 -10.15
C ALA A 76 7.50 -8.60 -10.56
N ALA A 77 8.19 -7.94 -9.63
CA ALA A 77 9.51 -7.37 -9.87
C ALA A 77 10.52 -8.45 -10.28
N TRP A 78 10.57 -9.55 -9.53
CA TRP A 78 11.44 -10.68 -9.82
C TRP A 78 11.10 -11.34 -11.15
N LEU A 79 9.82 -11.51 -11.44
CA LEU A 79 9.34 -12.14 -12.68
C LEU A 79 9.85 -11.41 -13.92
N VAL A 80 9.72 -10.06 -13.95
CA VAL A 80 10.12 -9.26 -15.12
C VAL A 80 11.61 -8.92 -15.18
N THR A 81 12.36 -9.14 -14.09
CA THR A 81 13.83 -8.96 -14.06
C THR A 81 14.59 -10.25 -14.34
N ALA A 82 14.16 -11.38 -13.74
CA ALA A 82 14.88 -12.64 -13.80
C ALA A 82 14.56 -13.50 -15.02
N TYR A 83 13.40 -13.29 -15.64
CA TYR A 83 12.93 -14.09 -16.77
C TYR A 83 12.66 -13.24 -18.00
N ASP A 84 12.79 -13.85 -19.18
CA ASP A 84 12.49 -13.25 -20.48
C ASP A 84 11.44 -14.10 -21.19
N PHE A 85 10.28 -13.50 -21.47
CA PHE A 85 9.09 -14.14 -22.05
C PHE A 85 8.35 -13.13 -22.94
N PRO A 86 7.53 -13.59 -23.91
CA PRO A 86 6.84 -12.69 -24.83
C PRO A 86 5.92 -11.72 -24.07
N GLY A 87 5.92 -10.45 -24.45
CA GLY A 87 5.14 -9.41 -23.76
C GLY A 87 5.72 -8.91 -22.45
N ARG A 88 6.91 -9.36 -22.03
CA ARG A 88 7.57 -8.85 -20.80
C ARG A 88 7.71 -7.32 -20.77
N ARG A 89 8.06 -6.71 -21.90
CA ARG A 89 8.26 -5.24 -21.98
C ARG A 89 6.97 -4.47 -21.74
N THR A 90 5.86 -4.92 -22.33
CA THR A 90 4.54 -4.30 -22.12
C THR A 90 4.08 -4.54 -20.70
N LEU A 91 4.23 -5.77 -20.18
CA LEU A 91 3.89 -6.10 -18.81
C LEU A 91 4.65 -5.24 -17.78
N ALA A 92 5.95 -4.98 -18.00
CA ALA A 92 6.74 -4.16 -17.08
C ALA A 92 6.19 -2.73 -16.91
N TRP A 93 5.55 -2.17 -17.95
CA TRP A 93 4.83 -0.90 -17.85
C TRP A 93 3.40 -1.08 -17.33
N ALA A 94 2.73 -2.16 -17.74
CA ALA A 94 1.35 -2.45 -17.33
C ALA A 94 1.21 -2.65 -15.82
N LEU A 95 2.24 -3.19 -15.15
CA LEU A 95 2.31 -3.34 -13.69
C LEU A 95 2.25 -2.00 -12.91
N LEU A 96 2.35 -0.86 -13.61
CA LEU A 96 2.23 0.48 -13.02
C LEU A 96 0.82 1.06 -13.18
N LEU A 97 0.00 0.50 -14.08
CA LEU A 97 -1.32 1.03 -14.41
C LEU A 97 -2.26 1.18 -13.20
N PRO A 98 -2.27 0.28 -12.21
CA PRO A 98 -3.15 0.44 -11.06
C PRO A 98 -2.96 1.75 -10.30
N LEU A 99 -1.75 2.35 -10.31
CA LEU A 99 -1.50 3.67 -9.68
C LEU A 99 -2.16 4.83 -10.41
N ALA A 100 -2.58 4.65 -11.67
CA ALA A 100 -3.21 5.72 -12.44
C ALA A 100 -4.66 5.99 -12.02
N VAL A 101 -5.28 5.07 -11.29
CA VAL A 101 -6.68 5.17 -10.87
C VAL A 101 -6.74 5.32 -9.35
N PRO A 102 -7.44 6.34 -8.83
CA PRO A 102 -7.70 6.44 -7.40
C PRO A 102 -8.33 5.16 -6.84
N SER A 103 -7.84 4.71 -5.68
CA SER A 103 -8.30 3.53 -4.95
C SER A 103 -9.82 3.46 -4.78
N TYR A 104 -10.47 4.58 -4.46
CA TYR A 104 -11.92 4.62 -4.27
C TYR A 104 -12.70 4.33 -5.56
N ILE A 105 -12.19 4.74 -6.73
CA ILE A 105 -12.82 4.45 -8.04
C ILE A 105 -12.72 2.96 -8.33
N VAL A 106 -11.56 2.37 -8.04
CA VAL A 106 -11.36 0.92 -8.18
C VAL A 106 -12.29 0.14 -7.24
N ALA A 107 -12.42 0.57 -5.99
CA ALA A 107 -13.36 -0.02 -5.03
C ALA A 107 -14.81 0.06 -5.53
N PHE A 108 -15.20 1.19 -6.12
CA PHE A 108 -16.52 1.36 -6.73
C PHE A 108 -16.75 0.40 -7.90
N ALA A 109 -15.82 0.36 -8.85
CA ALA A 109 -15.91 -0.53 -10.00
C ALA A 109 -15.98 -2.01 -9.58
N TYR A 110 -15.22 -2.41 -8.58
CA TYR A 110 -15.25 -3.78 -8.06
C TYR A 110 -16.55 -4.11 -7.33
N LEU A 111 -17.13 -3.18 -6.60
CA LEU A 111 -18.42 -3.40 -5.94
C LEU A 111 -19.52 -3.63 -6.96
N ASP A 112 -19.57 -2.87 -8.04
CA ASP A 112 -20.54 -3.07 -9.12
C ASP A 112 -20.29 -4.40 -9.85
N LEU A 113 -19.02 -4.72 -10.13
CA LEU A 113 -18.63 -5.91 -10.86
C LEU A 113 -18.95 -7.20 -10.08
N LEU A 114 -18.63 -7.20 -8.78
CA LEU A 114 -18.80 -8.32 -7.85
C LEU A 114 -20.11 -8.22 -7.06
N HIS A 115 -21.02 -7.31 -7.37
CA HIS A 115 -22.33 -7.27 -6.76
C HIS A 115 -23.06 -8.62 -6.98
N PRO A 116 -23.96 -9.08 -6.10
CA PRO A 116 -24.70 -10.35 -6.31
C PRO A 116 -25.47 -10.43 -7.64
N ILE A 117 -25.97 -9.28 -8.12
CA ILE A 117 -26.59 -9.12 -9.44
C ILE A 117 -25.63 -8.52 -10.49
N GLY A 118 -24.35 -8.37 -10.13
CA GLY A 118 -23.30 -7.85 -11.00
C GLY A 118 -22.94 -8.84 -12.10
N PRO A 119 -22.23 -8.38 -13.14
CA PRO A 119 -21.93 -9.18 -14.32
C PRO A 119 -21.06 -10.41 -14.01
N VAL A 120 -20.10 -10.32 -13.08
CA VAL A 120 -19.21 -11.46 -12.76
C VAL A 120 -19.97 -12.54 -12.02
N GLN A 121 -20.72 -12.19 -10.96
CA GLN A 121 -21.50 -13.19 -10.23
C GLN A 121 -22.62 -13.78 -11.11
N SER A 122 -23.24 -12.99 -11.99
CA SER A 122 -24.27 -13.48 -12.91
C SER A 122 -23.70 -14.44 -13.96
N ALA A 123 -22.54 -14.11 -14.55
CA ALA A 123 -21.86 -15.01 -15.49
C ALA A 123 -21.43 -16.32 -14.81
N LEU A 124 -20.94 -16.24 -13.57
CA LEU A 124 -20.55 -17.43 -12.80
C LEU A 124 -21.76 -18.29 -12.46
N ARG A 125 -22.88 -17.68 -12.04
CA ARG A 125 -24.14 -18.38 -11.80
C ARG A 125 -24.66 -19.09 -13.05
N TRP A 126 -24.65 -18.40 -14.19
CA TRP A 126 -25.03 -18.99 -15.46
C TRP A 126 -24.12 -20.17 -15.84
N ALA A 127 -22.80 -20.03 -15.67
CA ALA A 127 -21.84 -21.09 -16.01
C ALA A 127 -21.97 -22.34 -15.13
N PHE A 128 -22.38 -22.19 -13.87
CA PHE A 128 -22.56 -23.30 -12.93
C PHE A 128 -24.02 -23.76 -12.78
N GLY A 129 -24.97 -23.14 -13.50
CA GLY A 129 -26.38 -23.52 -13.48
C GLY A 129 -27.14 -23.12 -12.21
N PHE A 130 -26.75 -22.02 -11.55
CA PHE A 130 -27.47 -21.48 -10.38
C PHE A 130 -28.57 -20.51 -10.82
N ASP A 131 -29.78 -20.70 -10.31
CA ASP A 131 -30.96 -19.93 -10.74
C ASP A 131 -31.07 -18.58 -10.00
N GLY A 132 -30.52 -18.48 -8.80
CA GLY A 132 -30.67 -17.29 -7.95
C GLY A 132 -29.43 -16.89 -7.14
N PRO A 133 -29.32 -15.62 -6.70
CA PRO A 133 -28.26 -15.16 -5.79
C PRO A 133 -28.29 -15.81 -4.40
N ARG A 134 -29.36 -16.55 -4.08
CA ARG A 134 -29.51 -17.28 -2.82
C ARG A 134 -28.73 -18.60 -2.83
N GLU A 135 -28.53 -19.19 -4.00
CA GLU A 135 -27.81 -20.46 -4.17
C GLU A 135 -26.29 -20.25 -4.26
N PHE A 136 -25.88 -19.15 -4.88
CA PHE A 136 -24.47 -18.78 -5.00
C PHE A 136 -24.28 -17.27 -4.84
N ARG A 137 -23.46 -16.89 -3.86
CA ARG A 137 -23.02 -15.51 -3.62
C ARG A 137 -21.56 -15.52 -3.18
N LEU A 138 -20.73 -14.70 -3.83
CA LEU A 138 -19.36 -14.46 -3.35
C LEU A 138 -19.39 -13.67 -2.03
N PRO A 139 -18.33 -13.77 -1.20
CA PRO A 139 -18.19 -12.97 0.02
C PRO A 139 -18.41 -11.47 -0.27
N ASP A 140 -19.03 -10.77 0.67
CA ASP A 140 -19.30 -9.34 0.51
C ASP A 140 -17.99 -8.56 0.42
N LEU A 141 -17.86 -7.78 -0.64
CA LEU A 141 -16.69 -6.94 -0.86
C LEU A 141 -16.67 -5.76 0.12
N ARG A 142 -17.83 -5.35 0.67
CA ARG A 142 -17.91 -4.38 1.78
C ARG A 142 -17.50 -5.03 3.10
N SER A 143 -16.22 -5.37 3.20
CA SER A 143 -15.64 -6.04 4.35
C SER A 143 -14.14 -5.74 4.45
N LEU A 144 -13.55 -5.99 5.63
CA LEU A 144 -12.12 -5.83 5.85
C LEU A 144 -11.26 -6.68 4.89
N PRO A 145 -11.56 -7.98 4.63
CA PRO A 145 -10.85 -8.74 3.61
C PRO A 145 -11.00 -8.16 2.20
N GLY A 146 -12.17 -7.62 1.86
CA GLY A 146 -12.41 -6.94 0.59
C GLY A 146 -11.52 -5.70 0.41
N ALA A 147 -11.44 -4.85 1.45
CA ALA A 147 -10.55 -3.70 1.47
C ALA A 147 -9.07 -4.08 1.38
N ILE A 148 -8.65 -5.13 2.11
CA ILE A 148 -7.28 -5.66 2.02
C ILE A 148 -6.97 -6.07 0.57
N ALA A 149 -7.86 -6.81 -0.08
CA ALA A 149 -7.66 -7.26 -1.45
C ALA A 149 -7.58 -6.09 -2.42
N VAL A 150 -8.59 -5.19 -2.42
CA VAL A 150 -8.66 -4.06 -3.35
C VAL A 150 -7.44 -3.15 -3.19
N LEU A 151 -7.18 -2.67 -1.97
CA LEU A 151 -6.03 -1.78 -1.72
C LEU A 151 -4.69 -2.49 -1.99
N GLY A 152 -4.57 -3.77 -1.65
CA GLY A 152 -3.38 -4.56 -1.96
C GLY A 152 -3.07 -4.65 -3.46
N PHE A 153 -4.10 -4.87 -4.30
CA PHE A 153 -3.93 -4.94 -5.75
C PHE A 153 -3.82 -3.57 -6.43
N VAL A 154 -4.27 -2.49 -5.80
CA VAL A 154 -4.06 -1.12 -6.29
C VAL A 154 -2.65 -0.62 -5.92
N LEU A 155 -2.16 -0.96 -4.73
CA LEU A 155 -0.95 -0.35 -4.14
C LEU A 155 0.33 -1.20 -4.27
N TYR A 156 0.26 -2.45 -4.76
CA TYR A 156 1.47 -3.24 -5.04
C TYR A 156 2.52 -2.56 -5.95
N PRO A 157 2.16 -1.65 -6.89
CA PRO A 157 3.15 -1.06 -7.76
C PRO A 157 4.23 -0.26 -7.02
N TYR A 158 3.95 0.27 -5.82
CA TYR A 158 4.95 0.92 -4.96
C TYR A 158 6.09 -0.03 -4.60
N VAL A 159 5.77 -1.26 -4.15
CA VAL A 159 6.78 -2.30 -3.87
C VAL A 159 7.47 -2.76 -5.14
N TYR A 160 6.70 -2.96 -6.22
CA TYR A 160 7.24 -3.36 -7.52
C TYR A 160 8.32 -2.40 -8.02
N LEU A 161 8.06 -1.09 -7.99
CA LEU A 161 8.98 -0.06 -8.46
C LEU A 161 10.31 -0.08 -7.68
N CYS A 162 10.23 0.00 -6.35
CA CYS A 162 11.42 0.02 -5.50
C CYS A 162 12.23 -1.26 -5.64
N THR A 163 11.55 -2.41 -5.62
CA THR A 163 12.19 -3.72 -5.66
C THR A 163 12.81 -4.01 -7.04
N ARG A 164 12.13 -3.62 -8.12
CA ARG A 164 12.65 -3.76 -9.49
C ARG A 164 13.87 -2.88 -9.71
N ALA A 165 13.85 -1.63 -9.23
CA ALA A 165 15.00 -0.74 -9.30
C ALA A 165 16.23 -1.38 -8.64
N MET A 166 16.05 -1.98 -7.46
CA MET A 166 17.11 -2.75 -6.79
C MET A 166 17.60 -3.91 -7.66
N PHE A 167 16.72 -4.79 -8.13
CA PHE A 167 17.11 -5.97 -8.92
C PHE A 167 17.85 -5.64 -10.20
N VAL A 168 17.52 -4.53 -10.88
CA VAL A 168 18.23 -4.09 -12.09
C VAL A 168 19.65 -3.62 -11.78
N THR A 169 19.88 -3.03 -10.60
CA THR A 169 21.18 -2.49 -10.18
C THR A 169 22.06 -3.49 -9.41
N GLN A 170 21.55 -4.69 -9.13
CA GLN A 170 22.20 -5.68 -8.28
C GLN A 170 23.20 -6.56 -9.02
N SER A 171 24.27 -6.97 -8.33
CA SER A 171 25.37 -7.75 -8.90
C SER A 171 24.95 -9.18 -9.30
N ALA A 172 25.05 -9.52 -10.58
CA ALA A 172 24.94 -10.89 -11.08
C ALA A 172 25.92 -11.85 -10.40
N SER A 173 27.09 -11.36 -9.98
CA SER A 173 28.14 -12.18 -9.34
C SER A 173 27.70 -12.88 -8.07
N LEU A 174 26.87 -12.26 -7.22
CA LEU A 174 26.34 -12.91 -6.01
C LEU A 174 25.35 -14.04 -6.35
N VAL A 175 24.56 -13.87 -7.40
CA VAL A 175 23.63 -14.89 -7.89
C VAL A 175 24.38 -16.05 -8.53
N GLU A 176 25.44 -15.75 -9.28
CA GLU A 176 26.32 -16.75 -9.91
C GLU A 176 27.11 -17.54 -8.87
N ALA A 177 27.74 -16.85 -7.90
CA ALA A 177 28.48 -17.49 -6.81
C ALA A 177 27.59 -18.46 -6.01
N ALA A 178 26.36 -18.04 -5.69
CA ALA A 178 25.40 -18.90 -5.00
C ALA A 178 25.08 -20.17 -5.81
N ARG A 179 24.93 -20.05 -7.13
CA ARG A 179 24.69 -21.20 -8.02
C ARG A 179 25.90 -22.12 -8.11
N THR A 180 27.11 -21.58 -8.17
CA THR A 180 28.36 -22.36 -8.16
C THR A 180 28.53 -23.14 -6.85
N LEU A 181 28.05 -22.60 -5.73
CA LEU A 181 28.00 -23.26 -4.42
C LEU A 181 26.82 -24.26 -4.29
N GLY A 182 26.14 -24.60 -5.38
CA GLY A 182 25.08 -25.61 -5.40
C GLY A 182 23.69 -25.10 -5.02
N ALA A 183 23.50 -23.79 -4.82
CA ALA A 183 22.17 -23.26 -4.54
C ALA A 183 21.28 -23.34 -5.80
N GLY A 184 20.17 -24.08 -5.69
CA GLY A 184 19.11 -24.08 -6.69
C GLY A 184 18.48 -22.68 -6.87
N ARG A 185 17.64 -22.51 -7.90
CA ARG A 185 17.04 -21.20 -8.26
C ARG A 185 16.19 -20.61 -7.14
N ILE A 186 15.33 -21.44 -6.56
CA ILE A 186 14.47 -21.07 -5.43
C ILE A 186 15.33 -20.75 -4.21
N GLY A 187 16.35 -21.58 -3.93
CA GLY A 187 17.32 -21.32 -2.87
C GLY A 187 18.07 -20.00 -3.04
N THR A 188 18.51 -19.69 -4.26
CA THR A 188 19.20 -18.42 -4.57
C THR A 188 18.28 -17.22 -4.36
N PHE A 189 17.01 -17.34 -4.75
CA PHE A 189 16.02 -16.28 -4.51
C PHE A 189 15.85 -16.01 -3.02
N PHE A 190 15.51 -17.03 -2.23
CA PHE A 190 15.22 -16.83 -0.80
C PHE A 190 16.45 -16.54 0.07
N ARG A 191 17.63 -17.06 -0.28
CA ARG A 191 18.85 -16.93 0.53
C ARG A 191 19.73 -15.75 0.14
N VAL A 192 19.63 -15.26 -1.10
CA VAL A 192 20.52 -14.20 -1.61
C VAL A 192 19.73 -13.00 -2.11
N VAL A 193 18.85 -13.20 -3.09
CA VAL A 193 18.17 -12.09 -3.76
C VAL A 193 17.20 -11.37 -2.81
N LEU A 194 16.33 -12.12 -2.15
CA LEU A 194 15.29 -11.57 -1.28
C LEU A 194 15.88 -10.83 -0.07
N PRO A 195 16.88 -11.37 0.68
CA PRO A 195 17.53 -10.64 1.77
C PRO A 195 18.19 -9.34 1.32
N LEU A 196 18.83 -9.33 0.15
CA LEU A 196 19.46 -8.14 -0.41
C LEU A 196 18.44 -7.08 -0.86
N ALA A 197 17.24 -7.50 -1.28
CA ALA A 197 16.17 -6.58 -1.67
C ALA A 197 15.31 -6.08 -0.51
N ARG A 198 15.46 -6.61 0.72
CA ARG A 198 14.68 -6.20 1.90
C ARG A 198 14.60 -4.68 2.10
N PRO A 199 15.69 -3.88 1.97
CA PRO A 199 15.60 -2.43 2.12
C PRO A 199 14.66 -1.78 1.11
N ALA A 200 14.74 -2.20 -0.16
CA ALA A 200 13.90 -1.66 -1.22
C ALA A 200 12.44 -2.09 -1.06
N ILE A 201 12.21 -3.34 -0.65
CA ILE A 201 10.87 -3.85 -0.32
C ILE A 201 10.28 -3.05 0.84
N ALA A 202 11.05 -2.80 1.90
CA ALA A 202 10.60 -2.03 3.06
C ALA A 202 10.22 -0.60 2.68
N VAL A 203 11.02 0.07 1.84
CA VAL A 203 10.69 1.42 1.33
C VAL A 203 9.38 1.41 0.54
N GLY A 204 9.22 0.49 -0.41
CA GLY A 204 8.00 0.40 -1.21
C GLY A 204 6.77 0.02 -0.38
N ALA A 205 6.93 -0.87 0.60
CA ALA A 205 5.86 -1.26 1.50
C ALA A 205 5.46 -0.09 2.41
N SER A 206 6.41 0.66 2.97
CA SER A 206 6.13 1.85 3.77
C SER A 206 5.33 2.90 2.99
N LEU A 207 5.65 3.13 1.70
CA LEU A 207 4.87 4.03 0.85
C LEU A 207 3.44 3.54 0.65
N ALA A 208 3.26 2.26 0.32
CA ALA A 208 1.92 1.66 0.16
C ALA A 208 1.10 1.69 1.46
N LEU A 209 1.73 1.43 2.60
CA LEU A 209 1.07 1.46 3.91
C LEU A 209 0.70 2.88 4.34
N LEU A 210 1.51 3.89 4.00
CA LEU A 210 1.17 5.28 4.23
C LEU A 210 -0.06 5.69 3.40
N GLU A 211 -0.11 5.27 2.13
CA GLU A 211 -1.28 5.52 1.27
C GLU A 211 -2.53 4.83 1.83
N THR A 212 -2.39 3.59 2.29
CA THR A 212 -3.48 2.82 2.93
C THR A 212 -3.98 3.50 4.22
N LEU A 213 -3.06 3.99 5.05
CA LEU A 213 -3.41 4.67 6.30
C LEU A 213 -4.17 5.97 6.03
N ASN A 214 -3.82 6.68 4.96
CA ASN A 214 -4.43 7.94 4.58
C ASN A 214 -5.71 7.78 3.74
N ASP A 215 -6.06 6.55 3.33
CA ASP A 215 -7.22 6.30 2.49
C ASP A 215 -8.53 6.34 3.30
N VAL A 216 -9.32 7.39 3.05
CA VAL A 216 -10.69 7.51 3.55
C VAL A 216 -11.68 6.89 2.56
N GLY A 217 -11.55 7.22 1.27
CA GLY A 217 -12.59 6.95 0.27
C GLY A 217 -12.87 5.48 0.03
N ALA A 218 -11.84 4.66 -0.22
CA ALA A 218 -12.04 3.22 -0.43
C ALA A 218 -12.41 2.53 0.89
N SER A 219 -11.75 2.89 1.99
CA SER A 219 -12.01 2.31 3.31
C SER A 219 -13.46 2.54 3.78
N GLU A 220 -13.96 3.76 3.69
CA GLU A 220 -15.34 4.11 4.05
C GLU A 220 -16.34 3.40 3.13
N PHE A 221 -16.09 3.41 1.82
CA PHE A 221 -16.98 2.79 0.84
C PHE A 221 -17.09 1.27 1.02
N LEU A 222 -15.97 0.62 1.29
CA LEU A 222 -15.90 -0.82 1.61
C LEU A 222 -16.34 -1.14 3.05
N GLY A 223 -16.81 -0.14 3.82
CA GLY A 223 -17.40 -0.34 5.14
C GLY A 223 -16.38 -0.68 6.23
N VAL A 224 -15.11 -0.34 6.03
CA VAL A 224 -14.04 -0.57 7.02
C VAL A 224 -13.83 0.68 7.85
N GLN A 225 -14.23 0.60 9.12
CA GLN A 225 -14.02 1.70 10.07
C GLN A 225 -12.56 1.72 10.54
N THR A 226 -11.72 2.47 9.81
CA THR A 226 -10.33 2.76 10.18
C THR A 226 -10.24 3.98 11.10
N LEU A 227 -9.06 4.25 11.68
CA LEU A 227 -8.83 5.45 12.48
C LEU A 227 -9.11 6.73 11.67
N THR A 228 -8.63 6.78 10.43
CA THR A 228 -8.83 7.91 9.51
C THR A 228 -10.31 8.10 9.14
N VAL A 229 -11.04 7.00 8.89
CA VAL A 229 -12.50 7.06 8.64
C VAL A 229 -13.26 7.50 9.89
N SER A 230 -12.85 7.11 11.09
CA SER A 230 -13.47 7.56 12.35
C SER A 230 -13.32 9.06 12.58
N VAL A 231 -12.16 9.64 12.23
CA VAL A 231 -11.97 11.11 12.24
C VAL A 231 -12.90 11.78 11.22
N TYR A 232 -12.90 11.28 9.98
CA TYR A 232 -13.70 11.85 8.89
C TYR A 232 -15.20 11.82 9.18
N THR A 233 -15.73 10.68 9.59
CA THR A 233 -17.16 10.51 9.88
C THR A 233 -17.60 11.34 11.09
N THR A 234 -16.75 11.50 12.10
CA THR A 234 -17.07 12.35 13.27
C THR A 234 -17.12 13.82 12.89
N TRP A 235 -16.18 14.28 12.06
CA TRP A 235 -16.16 15.66 11.61
C TRP A 235 -17.28 15.96 10.61
N VAL A 236 -17.37 15.20 9.52
CA VAL A 236 -18.21 15.51 8.36
C VAL A 236 -19.63 14.99 8.55
N THR A 237 -19.80 13.73 8.95
CA THR A 237 -21.13 13.11 9.07
C THR A 237 -21.84 13.56 10.34
N ARG A 238 -21.11 13.68 11.46
CA ARG A 238 -21.69 14.10 12.76
C ARG A 238 -21.59 15.60 13.03
N SER A 239 -20.93 16.36 12.14
CA SER A 239 -20.72 17.80 12.31
C SER A 239 -20.03 18.19 13.63
N ASP A 240 -19.23 17.29 14.20
CA ASP A 240 -18.55 17.49 15.49
C ASP A 240 -17.03 17.58 15.29
N LEU A 241 -16.57 18.81 15.05
CA LEU A 241 -15.15 19.10 14.86
C LEU A 241 -14.32 18.86 16.12
N ALA A 242 -14.88 19.15 17.30
CA ALA A 242 -14.14 19.08 18.55
C ALA A 242 -13.86 17.63 18.94
N SER A 243 -14.86 16.74 18.84
CA SER A 243 -14.67 15.31 19.07
C SER A 243 -13.78 14.68 17.99
N ALA A 244 -13.91 15.10 16.73
CA ALA A 244 -13.02 14.63 15.66
C ALA A 244 -11.55 15.00 15.91
N ALA A 245 -11.29 16.21 16.44
CA ALA A 245 -9.95 16.64 16.81
C ALA A 245 -9.36 15.77 17.95
N GLN A 246 -10.18 15.36 18.92
CA GLN A 246 -9.78 14.43 19.98
C GLN A 246 -9.39 13.06 19.44
N ILE A 247 -10.20 12.50 18.52
CA ILE A 247 -9.89 11.23 17.84
C ILE A 247 -8.59 11.37 17.03
N ALA A 248 -8.41 12.49 16.32
CA ALA A 248 -7.21 12.74 15.52
C ALA A 248 -5.95 12.85 16.38
N LEU A 249 -6.00 13.50 17.55
CA LEU A 249 -4.88 13.54 18.50
C LEU A 249 -4.57 12.15 19.08
N ALA A 250 -5.58 11.35 19.41
CA ALA A 250 -5.40 9.97 19.84
C ALA A 250 -4.73 9.14 18.75
N MET A 251 -5.21 9.24 17.50
CA MET A 251 -4.60 8.60 16.34
C MET A 251 -3.15 9.03 16.15
N LEU A 252 -2.85 10.33 16.25
CA LEU A 252 -1.50 10.87 16.14
C LEU A 252 -0.58 10.28 17.22
N ALA A 253 -1.04 10.21 18.47
CA ALA A 253 -0.29 9.60 19.55
C ALA A 253 -0.02 8.10 19.30
N ILE A 254 -1.03 7.35 18.83
CA ILE A 254 -0.89 5.93 18.46
C ILE A 254 0.14 5.77 17.33
N VAL A 255 0.05 6.55 16.26
CA VAL A 255 0.96 6.49 15.10
C VAL A 255 2.39 6.85 15.52
N ILE A 256 2.57 7.92 16.30
CA ILE A 256 3.90 8.29 16.84
C ILE A 256 4.47 7.17 17.72
N GLY A 257 3.65 6.57 18.59
CA GLY A 257 4.05 5.43 19.42
C GLY A 257 4.49 4.24 18.58
N ALA A 258 3.71 3.88 17.57
CA ALA A 258 4.03 2.78 16.64
C ALA A 258 5.34 3.06 15.86
N LEU A 259 5.53 4.27 15.35
CA LEU A 259 6.76 4.67 14.66
C LEU A 259 7.98 4.68 15.59
N ALA A 260 7.81 5.09 16.86
CA ALA A 260 8.88 5.06 17.84
C ALA A 260 9.33 3.62 18.14
N LEU A 261 8.37 2.70 18.29
CA LEU A 261 8.63 1.26 18.44
C LEU A 261 9.36 0.68 17.21
N GLU A 262 8.89 1.02 16.01
CA GLU A 262 9.52 0.58 14.75
C GLU A 262 10.97 1.09 14.64
N ARG A 263 11.19 2.39 14.90
CA ARG A 263 12.54 2.99 14.88
C ARG A 263 13.46 2.36 15.91
N TYR A 264 12.96 2.02 17.10
CA TYR A 264 13.74 1.33 18.12
C TYR A 264 14.18 -0.06 17.65
N GLY A 265 13.28 -0.82 17.01
CA GLY A 265 13.58 -2.15 16.44
C GLY A 265 14.59 -2.13 15.29
N ARG A 266 14.54 -1.12 14.43
CA ARG A 266 15.41 -1.01 13.23
C ARG A 266 16.82 -0.47 13.49
N ARG A 267 17.16 -0.04 14.72
CA ARG A 267 18.48 0.54 15.06
C ARG A 267 19.68 -0.38 14.77
N ARG A 268 19.46 -1.69 14.60
CA ARG A 268 20.53 -2.68 14.39
C ARG A 268 20.80 -3.00 12.91
N GLU A 269 20.02 -2.48 11.96
CA GLU A 269 20.16 -2.84 10.56
C GLU A 269 21.05 -1.85 9.80
N ARG A 270 22.36 -2.09 9.80
CA ARG A 270 23.30 -1.40 8.91
C ARG A 270 23.35 -2.12 7.57
N TYR A 271 22.61 -1.61 6.59
CA TYR A 271 22.64 -2.13 5.24
C TYR A 271 23.88 -1.61 4.49
N ALA A 272 24.73 -2.54 4.07
CA ALA A 272 25.90 -2.22 3.25
C ALA A 272 25.45 -1.75 1.85
N HIS A 273 25.79 -0.51 1.49
CA HIS A 273 25.60 0.00 0.14
C HIS A 273 26.63 -0.67 -0.79
N GLY A 274 26.16 -1.63 -1.59
CA GLY A 274 26.96 -2.28 -2.62
C GLY A 274 27.27 -1.33 -3.77
N ARG A 275 28.55 -1.21 -4.10
CA ARG A 275 29.07 -0.49 -5.27
C ARG A 275 28.44 -1.06 -6.55
N ARG A 276 28.16 -0.19 -7.54
CA ARG A 276 27.56 -0.57 -8.85
C ARG A 276 28.24 -1.82 -9.42
N MET A 277 27.46 -2.87 -9.60
CA MET A 277 27.92 -4.12 -10.20
C MET A 277 26.91 -4.60 -11.26
N ARG A 278 27.43 -5.38 -12.20
CA ARG A 278 26.76 -5.91 -13.41
C ARG A 278 25.36 -6.46 -13.13
N SER A 279 24.38 -6.10 -13.96
CA SER A 279 22.97 -6.52 -13.83
C SER A 279 22.76 -8.01 -14.06
N ILE A 280 21.75 -8.60 -13.41
CA ILE A 280 21.31 -9.99 -13.63
C ILE A 280 20.84 -10.17 -15.09
N GLU A 281 21.41 -11.14 -15.81
CA GLU A 281 20.94 -11.49 -17.15
C GLU A 281 19.62 -12.29 -17.09
N PRO A 282 18.55 -11.83 -17.77
CA PRO A 282 17.26 -12.52 -17.78
C PRO A 282 17.36 -13.87 -18.49
N ARG A 283 16.74 -14.91 -17.91
CA ARG A 283 16.66 -16.22 -18.56
C ARG A 283 15.47 -16.31 -19.49
N ARG A 284 15.69 -16.67 -20.75
CA ARG A 284 14.63 -16.96 -21.72
C ARG A 284 13.79 -18.18 -21.30
N LEU A 285 12.48 -17.97 -21.16
CA LEU A 285 11.47 -19.01 -21.00
C LEU A 285 10.87 -19.33 -22.38
N ARG A 286 10.46 -20.59 -22.59
CA ARG A 286 9.81 -21.06 -23.82
C ARG A 286 8.61 -21.94 -23.49
N GLY A 287 7.65 -22.01 -24.41
CA GLY A 287 6.46 -22.87 -24.30
C GLY A 287 5.58 -22.53 -23.08
N ALA A 288 5.07 -23.56 -22.41
CA ALA A 288 4.14 -23.44 -21.28
C ALA A 288 4.71 -22.60 -20.12
N ALA A 289 6.02 -22.66 -19.86
CA ALA A 289 6.65 -21.86 -18.81
C ALA A 289 6.60 -20.35 -19.11
N ALA A 290 6.70 -19.98 -20.39
CA ALA A 290 6.58 -18.58 -20.81
C ALA A 290 5.13 -18.09 -20.71
N ALA A 291 4.16 -18.94 -21.07
CA ALA A 291 2.73 -18.64 -20.93
C ALA A 291 2.33 -18.49 -19.45
N GLY A 292 2.78 -19.40 -18.58
CA GLY A 292 2.53 -19.31 -17.14
C GLY A 292 3.14 -18.05 -16.51
N ALA A 293 4.36 -17.67 -16.91
CA ALA A 293 4.98 -16.42 -16.49
C ALA A 293 4.17 -15.20 -16.95
N ALA A 294 3.72 -15.18 -18.21
CA ALA A 294 2.89 -14.10 -18.71
C ALA A 294 1.55 -14.00 -17.94
N ALA A 295 0.86 -15.14 -17.73
CA ALA A 295 -0.40 -15.18 -16.99
C ALA A 295 -0.25 -14.69 -15.54
N LEU A 296 0.78 -15.19 -14.83
CA LEU A 296 1.06 -14.77 -13.45
C LEU A 296 1.39 -13.28 -13.37
N GLY A 297 2.09 -12.74 -14.36
CA GLY A 297 2.44 -11.33 -14.43
C GLY A 297 1.25 -10.42 -14.72
N TRP A 298 0.36 -10.81 -15.64
CA TRP A 298 -0.82 -10.03 -15.98
C TRP A 298 -1.93 -10.08 -14.93
N LEU A 299 -2.00 -11.13 -14.11
CA LEU A 299 -2.98 -11.27 -13.05
C LEU A 299 -3.10 -10.02 -12.15
N PRO A 300 -2.03 -9.49 -11.53
CA PRO A 300 -2.14 -8.29 -10.70
C PRO A 300 -2.50 -7.02 -11.47
N VAL A 301 -2.24 -6.96 -12.78
CA VAL A 301 -2.70 -5.83 -13.63
C VAL A 301 -4.20 -5.92 -13.84
N VAL A 302 -4.70 -7.10 -14.21
CA VAL A 302 -6.14 -7.31 -14.42
C VAL A 302 -6.91 -7.11 -13.12
N VAL A 303 -6.37 -7.58 -11.99
CA VAL A 303 -7.01 -7.36 -10.69
C VAL A 303 -6.84 -5.91 -10.19
N GLY A 304 -5.71 -5.25 -10.43
CA GLY A 304 -5.52 -3.86 -9.98
C GLY A 304 -6.21 -2.81 -10.85
N PHE A 305 -6.44 -3.09 -12.13
CA PHE A 305 -6.85 -2.09 -13.13
C PHE A 305 -7.91 -2.59 -14.13
N GLY A 306 -8.07 -3.91 -14.28
CA GLY A 306 -8.89 -4.51 -15.33
C GLY A 306 -10.40 -4.43 -15.13
N ALA A 307 -10.90 -3.87 -14.03
CA ALA A 307 -12.32 -3.62 -13.84
C ALA A 307 -12.76 -2.52 -14.82
N PRO A 308 -13.49 -2.84 -15.91
CA PRO A 308 -13.93 -1.81 -16.83
C PRO A 308 -14.98 -0.96 -16.09
N PRO A 309 -14.87 0.38 -16.09
CA PRO A 309 -15.98 1.21 -15.66
C PRO A 309 -17.08 1.04 -16.69
N ARG A 310 -18.06 0.16 -16.41
CA ARG A 310 -19.37 0.30 -17.04
C ARG A 310 -19.98 1.56 -16.43
N ILE A 311 -19.73 2.70 -17.05
CA ILE A 311 -20.56 3.88 -16.88
C ILE A 311 -21.93 3.48 -17.43
N SER A 312 -22.82 2.98 -16.58
CA SER A 312 -24.22 2.84 -16.94
C SER A 312 -24.76 4.25 -17.11
N SER A 313 -24.91 4.65 -18.37
CA SER A 313 -25.68 5.83 -18.77
C SER A 313 -27.17 5.56 -18.54
N THR A 314 -27.57 5.42 -17.29
CA THR A 314 -28.99 5.41 -16.88
C THR A 314 -29.09 6.12 -15.53
N LYS A 315 -28.98 7.44 -15.57
CA LYS A 315 -29.64 8.27 -14.55
C LYS A 315 -31.12 8.38 -14.95
N PRO A 316 -32.08 8.19 -14.04
CA PRO A 316 -33.35 8.90 -14.15
C PRO A 316 -33.12 10.41 -13.95
#